data_AF-A0A6I9NQU6-F1
#
_entry.id   AF-A0A6I9NQU6-F1
#
_cell.length_a   1.000
_cell.length_b   1.000
_cell.length_c   1.000
_cell.angle_alpha   90.00
_cell.angle_beta   90.00
_cell.angle_gamma   90.00
#
_symmetry.space_group_name_H-M   'P 1'
#
loop_
_entity.id
_entity.type
_entity.pdbx_description
1 polymer ?
#
loop_
_entity_poly.entity_id
_entity_poly.type
_entity_poly.pdbx_seq_one_letter_code
_entity_poly.pdbx_strand_id
1 'polypeptide(L)'
;MGSAGLRVLGFASGSELGSLTFLGLVGIIDPPRSGVKEAIGKLINSGVAIKMITGDSQETAVSIASRLGLYSKGSRCLSGDEVDHLDLQQLSNIVSRIAVFYRASPRHKLKIVKVSRRNTKTNSYPFMSAL
;
A
#
# COMPACT_ATOMS: atom_id res chain seq x y z
N MET A 1 -0.42 14.59 -10.45
CA MET A 1 0.77 13.71 -10.58
C MET A 1 0.80 12.62 -9.51
N GLY A 2 0.64 12.94 -8.21
CA GLY A 2 0.57 11.91 -7.15
C GLY A 2 -0.59 10.91 -7.30
N SER A 3 -1.77 11.35 -7.74
CA SER A 3 -2.92 10.47 -8.06
C SER A 3 -2.65 9.47 -9.19
N ALA A 4 -1.67 9.76 -10.05
CA ALA A 4 -1.19 8.84 -11.09
C ALA A 4 -0.12 7.85 -10.56
N GLY A 5 0.12 7.83 -9.25
CA GLY A 5 1.11 6.96 -8.62
C GLY A 5 2.56 7.39 -8.85
N LEU A 6 2.78 8.68 -9.17
CA LEU A 6 4.12 9.23 -9.38
C LEU A 6 4.66 9.80 -8.07
N ARG A 7 5.91 9.48 -7.73
CA ARG A 7 6.69 10.23 -6.74
C ARG A 7 7.05 11.58 -7.35
N VAL A 8 6.60 12.66 -6.71
CA VAL A 8 6.77 14.02 -7.24
C VAL A 8 7.92 14.72 -6.51
N LEU A 9 8.88 15.24 -7.27
CA LEU A 9 9.95 16.11 -6.77
C LEU A 9 9.70 17.53 -7.26
N GLY A 10 9.77 18.50 -6.35
CA GLY A 10 9.71 19.92 -6.66
C GLY A 10 11.11 20.51 -6.73
N PHE A 11 11.39 21.29 -7.77
CA PHE A 11 12.67 21.97 -7.97
C PHE A 11 12.49 23.47 -7.81
N ALA A 12 13.39 24.07 -7.04
CA ALA A 12 13.49 25.51 -6.90
C ALA A 12 14.97 25.92 -6.83
N SER A 13 15.31 27.12 -7.26
CA SER A 13 16.68 27.65 -7.21
C SER A 13 16.71 29.09 -6.72
N GLY A 14 17.73 29.44 -5.96
CA GLY A 14 17.97 30.79 -5.47
C GLY A 14 19.25 30.85 -4.64
N SER A 15 19.66 32.05 -4.28
CA SER A 15 20.89 32.29 -3.52
C SER A 15 20.74 31.97 -2.03
N GLU A 16 19.52 31.91 -1.50
CA GLU A 16 19.21 31.64 -0.11
C GLU A 16 17.84 30.97 0.04
N LEU A 17 17.62 30.23 1.14
CA LEU A 17 16.42 29.40 1.36
C LEU A 17 15.11 30.21 1.36
N GLY A 18 15.17 31.50 1.71
CA GLY A 18 14.02 32.41 1.73
C GLY A 18 13.70 33.07 0.37
N SER A 19 14.58 32.92 -0.63
CA SER A 19 14.46 33.57 -1.95
C SER A 19 14.68 32.56 -3.06
N LEU A 20 13.84 31.53 -3.09
CA LEU A 20 13.87 30.48 -4.11
C LEU A 20 12.83 30.76 -5.20
N THR A 21 13.24 30.68 -6.47
CA THR A 21 12.34 30.67 -7.63
C THR A 21 11.95 29.23 -7.94
N PHE A 22 10.64 28.96 -7.98
CA PHE A 22 10.13 27.66 -8.37
C PHE A 22 10.42 27.38 -9.86
N LEU A 23 11.02 26.23 -10.15
CA LEU A 23 11.42 25.85 -11.51
C LEU A 23 10.47 24.84 -12.13
N GLY A 24 9.89 23.94 -11.34
CA GLY A 24 8.96 22.94 -11.84
C GLY A 24 8.84 21.68 -10.98
N LEU A 25 8.12 20.69 -11.52
CA LEU A 25 7.90 19.37 -10.92
C LEU A 25 8.42 18.27 -11.85
N VAL A 26 8.99 17.21 -11.26
CA VAL A 26 9.29 15.95 -11.96
C VAL A 26 8.53 14.83 -11.28
N GLY A 27 7.87 13.97 -12.07
CA GLY A 27 7.21 12.76 -11.61
C GLY A 27 8.01 11.52 -11.96
N ILE A 28 8.40 10.74 -10.96
CA ILE A 28 9.11 9.47 -11.10
C ILE A 28 8.13 8.34 -10.79
N ILE A 29 8.07 7.34 -11.66
CA ILE A 29 7.30 6.11 -11.40
C ILE A 29 8.25 4.98 -11.04
N ASP A 30 7.91 4.22 -10.00
CA ASP A 30 8.48 2.90 -9.75
C ASP A 30 7.47 1.86 -10.24
N PRO A 31 7.59 1.40 -11.50
CA PRO A 31 6.60 0.50 -12.06
C PRO A 31 6.67 -0.86 -11.36
N PRO A 32 5.52 -1.52 -11.10
CA PRO A 32 5.54 -2.90 -10.64
C PRO A 32 6.38 -3.78 -11.56
N ARG A 33 7.15 -4.72 -10.99
CA ARG A 33 7.98 -5.63 -11.78
C ARG A 33 7.13 -6.39 -12.81
N SER A 34 7.73 -6.68 -13.97
CA SER A 34 7.11 -7.51 -15.01
C SER A 34 6.60 -8.83 -14.43
N GLY A 35 5.39 -9.25 -14.82
CA GLY A 35 4.76 -10.49 -14.35
C GLY A 35 4.05 -10.40 -13.00
N VAL A 36 4.21 -9.32 -12.22
CA VAL A 36 3.54 -9.19 -10.90
C VAL A 36 2.02 -9.22 -11.04
N LYS A 37 1.46 -8.51 -12.03
CA LYS A 37 0.01 -8.48 -12.26
C LYS A 37 -0.55 -9.88 -12.59
N GLU A 38 0.16 -10.65 -13.41
CA GLU A 38 -0.24 -12.01 -13.79
C GLU A 38 -0.15 -12.98 -12.59
N ALA A 39 0.92 -12.87 -11.80
CA ALA A 39 1.07 -13.66 -10.58
C ALA A 39 -0.04 -13.37 -9.56
N ILE A 40 -0.37 -12.08 -9.37
CA ILE A 40 -1.49 -11.64 -8.54
C ILE A 40 -2.81 -12.23 -9.06
N GLY A 41 -3.07 -12.18 -10.37
CA GLY A 41 -4.26 -12.76 -10.97
C GLY A 41 -4.39 -14.27 -10.71
N LYS A 42 -3.30 -15.04 -10.88
CA LYS A 42 -3.29 -16.48 -10.59
C LYS A 42 -3.61 -16.77 -9.12
N LEU A 43 -3.01 -16.01 -8.20
CA LEU A 43 -3.24 -16.15 -6.76
C LEU A 43 -4.69 -15.83 -6.38
N ILE A 44 -5.25 -14.72 -6.89
CA ILE A 44 -6.65 -14.36 -6.66
C ILE A 44 -7.59 -15.46 -7.18
N ASN A 45 -7.34 -15.98 -8.39
CA ASN A 45 -8.14 -17.06 -8.97
C ASN A 45 -8.06 -18.38 -8.18
N SER A 46 -6.98 -18.58 -7.41
CA SER A 46 -6.83 -19.72 -6.50
C SER A 46 -7.45 -19.50 -5.10
N GLY A 47 -8.12 -18.37 -4.88
CA GLY A 47 -8.76 -18.03 -3.60
C GLY A 47 -7.80 -17.43 -2.56
N VAL A 48 -6.57 -17.11 -2.93
CA VAL A 48 -5.58 -16.50 -2.04
C VAL A 48 -5.88 -15.02 -1.87
N ALA A 49 -6.08 -14.60 -0.62
CA ALA A 49 -6.27 -13.19 -0.29
C ALA A 49 -4.93 -12.45 -0.28
N ILE A 50 -4.81 -11.42 -1.12
CA ILE A 50 -3.62 -10.58 -1.24
C ILE A 50 -3.89 -9.22 -0.61
N LYS A 51 -2.91 -8.69 0.14
CA LYS A 51 -2.92 -7.33 0.68
C LYS A 51 -1.63 -6.62 0.33
N MET A 52 -1.72 -5.37 -0.10
CA MET A 52 -0.56 -4.50 -0.34
C MET A 52 -0.18 -3.80 0.97
N ILE A 53 1.12 -3.72 1.27
CA ILE A 53 1.65 -2.97 2.40
C ILE A 53 2.81 -2.11 1.89
N THR A 54 2.64 -0.79 1.84
CA THR A 54 3.65 0.16 1.34
C THR A 54 3.87 1.33 2.30
N GLY A 55 5.06 1.93 2.22
CA GLY A 55 5.40 3.19 2.89
C GLY A 55 4.92 4.44 2.14
N ASP A 56 4.41 4.31 0.91
CA ASP A 56 3.98 5.44 0.09
C ASP A 56 2.68 6.11 0.62
N SER A 57 2.30 7.24 0.01
CA SER A 57 1.04 7.94 0.30
C SER A 57 -0.19 7.11 -0.10
N GLN A 58 -1.36 7.48 0.43
CA GLN A 58 -2.62 6.81 0.11
C GLN A 58 -2.91 6.83 -1.39
N GLU A 59 -2.73 7.98 -2.04
CA GLU A 59 -3.02 8.17 -3.46
C GLU A 59 -2.12 7.27 -4.31
N THR A 60 -0.85 7.19 -3.96
CA THR A 60 0.13 6.36 -4.66
C THR A 60 -0.20 4.88 -4.48
N ALA A 61 -0.42 4.46 -3.23
CA ALA A 61 -0.74 3.08 -2.89
C ALA A 61 -2.03 2.60 -3.59
N VAL A 62 -3.09 3.41 -3.56
CA VAL A 62 -4.36 3.10 -4.23
C VAL A 62 -4.20 3.04 -5.75
N SER A 63 -3.42 3.95 -6.34
CA SER A 63 -3.16 3.98 -7.78
C SER A 63 -2.44 2.71 -8.24
N ILE A 64 -1.37 2.31 -7.53
CA ILE A 64 -0.61 1.09 -7.83
C ILE A 64 -1.49 -0.15 -7.58
N ALA A 65 -2.19 -0.22 -6.46
CA ALA A 65 -3.05 -1.35 -6.13
C ALA A 65 -4.18 -1.54 -7.16
N SER A 66 -4.78 -0.45 -7.65
CA SER A 66 -5.80 -0.51 -8.71
C SER A 66 -5.24 -1.05 -10.02
N ARG A 67 -4.02 -0.63 -10.41
CA ARG A 67 -3.33 -1.15 -11.62
C ARG A 67 -3.02 -2.65 -11.53
N LEU A 68 -2.74 -3.12 -10.32
CA LEU A 68 -2.49 -4.54 -10.01
C LEU A 68 -3.78 -5.35 -9.81
N GLY A 69 -4.96 -4.72 -9.83
CA GLY A 69 -6.25 -5.41 -9.61
C GLY A 69 -6.54 -5.74 -8.13
N LEU A 70 -5.82 -5.13 -7.20
CA LEU A 70 -5.98 -5.32 -5.75
C LEU A 70 -6.96 -4.35 -5.10
N TYR A 71 -7.34 -3.27 -5.80
CA TYR A 71 -8.20 -2.22 -5.28
C TYR A 71 -9.29 -1.86 -6.29
N SER A 72 -10.54 -1.81 -5.82
CA SER A 72 -11.72 -1.49 -6.61
C SER A 72 -12.68 -0.61 -5.79
N LYS A 73 -13.78 -0.19 -6.41
CA LYS A 73 -14.86 0.53 -5.69
C LYS A 73 -15.34 -0.33 -4.52
N GLY A 74 -15.31 0.22 -3.31
CA GLY A 74 -15.67 -0.49 -2.07
C GLY A 74 -14.50 -1.15 -1.32
N SER A 75 -13.30 -1.21 -1.92
CA SER A 75 -12.09 -1.60 -1.19
C SER A 75 -11.78 -0.59 -0.08
N ARG A 76 -11.18 -1.07 1.02
CA ARG A 76 -10.73 -0.22 2.13
C ARG A 76 -9.22 -0.18 2.20
N CYS A 77 -8.68 0.98 2.54
CA CYS A 77 -7.28 1.16 2.91
C CYS A 77 -7.17 1.58 4.39
N LEU A 78 -6.00 1.38 4.97
CA LEU A 78 -5.70 1.77 6.35
C LEU A 78 -4.27 2.33 6.43
N SER A 79 -4.09 3.46 7.08
CA SER A 79 -2.77 4.07 7.30
C SER A 79 -1.97 3.34 8.39
N GLY A 80 -0.66 3.58 8.41
CA GLY A 80 0.18 3.17 9.52
C GLY A 80 -0.28 3.70 10.87
N ASP A 81 -0.67 4.97 10.94
CA ASP A 81 -1.11 5.61 12.19
C ASP A 81 -2.42 4.99 12.70
N GLU A 82 -3.38 4.74 11.80
CA GLU A 82 -4.61 4.01 12.13
C GLU A 82 -4.32 2.58 12.61
N VAL A 83 -3.32 1.91 12.03
CA VAL A 83 -2.87 0.59 12.52
C VAL A 83 -2.33 0.69 13.94
N ASP A 84 -1.62 1.75 14.30
CA ASP A 84 -1.06 1.94 15.64
C ASP A 84 -2.14 2.20 16.71
N HIS A 85 -3.25 2.85 16.34
CA HIS A 85 -4.41 3.06 17.22
C HIS A 85 -5.24 1.80 17.49
N LEU A 86 -5.04 0.72 16.72
CA LEU A 86 -5.76 -0.54 16.90
C LEU A 86 -4.95 -1.54 17.71
N ASP A 87 -5.58 -2.22 18.67
CA ASP A 87 -4.97 -3.39 19.28
C ASP A 87 -4.94 -4.60 18.31
N LEU A 88 -4.31 -5.70 18.73
CA LEU A 88 -4.22 -6.90 17.89
C LEU A 88 -5.58 -7.53 17.58
N GLN A 89 -6.55 -7.46 18.50
CA GLN A 89 -7.87 -8.05 18.34
C GLN A 89 -8.73 -7.22 17.38
N GLN A 90 -8.77 -5.91 17.58
CA GLN A 90 -9.43 -4.95 16.71
C GLN A 90 -8.89 -5.05 15.29
N LEU A 91 -7.57 -5.09 15.12
CA LEU A 91 -6.95 -5.28 13.81
C LEU A 91 -7.35 -6.64 13.20
N SER A 92 -7.39 -7.72 13.99
CA SER A 92 -7.82 -9.05 13.53
C SER A 92 -9.22 -9.07 12.94
N ASN A 93 -10.14 -8.30 13.53
CA ASN A 93 -11.53 -8.26 13.11
C ASN A 93 -11.71 -7.53 11.77
N ILE A 94 -10.84 -6.57 11.44
CA ILE A 94 -10.99 -5.75 10.23
C ILE A 94 -9.98 -6.11 9.11
N VAL A 95 -8.85 -6.75 9.44
CA VAL A 95 -7.71 -6.96 8.51
C VAL A 95 -8.16 -7.63 7.22
N SER A 96 -9.12 -8.56 7.28
CA SER A 96 -9.63 -9.30 6.11
C SER A 96 -10.27 -8.38 5.07
N ARG A 97 -10.89 -7.28 5.52
CA ARG A 97 -11.58 -6.29 4.67
C ARG A 97 -10.67 -5.18 4.13
N ILE A 98 -9.43 -5.09 4.62
CA ILE A 98 -8.46 -4.08 4.16
C ILE A 98 -7.66 -4.62 2.99
N ALA A 99 -7.62 -3.90 1.87
CA ALA A 99 -6.85 -4.27 0.69
C ALA A 99 -5.44 -3.68 0.71
N VAL A 100 -5.30 -2.45 1.22
CA VAL A 100 -4.06 -1.66 1.14
C VAL A 100 -3.73 -1.06 2.50
N PHE A 101 -2.49 -1.24 2.94
CA PHE A 101 -1.89 -0.50 4.05
C PHE A 101 -0.86 0.49 3.50
N TYR A 102 -1.00 1.77 3.84
CA TYR A 102 -0.15 2.86 3.32
C TYR A 102 0.55 3.59 4.48
N ARG A 103 1.64 4.33 4.19
CA ARG A 103 2.55 4.88 5.21
C ARG A 103 2.94 3.83 6.28
N ALA A 104 3.11 2.58 5.85
CA ALA A 104 3.40 1.48 6.76
C ALA A 104 4.89 1.42 7.11
N SER A 105 5.20 1.37 8.41
CA SER A 105 6.54 1.14 8.94
C SER A 105 6.86 -0.37 8.99
N PRO A 106 8.14 -0.77 9.18
CA PRO A 106 8.50 -2.17 9.43
C PRO A 106 7.73 -2.80 10.61
N ARG A 107 7.45 -2.01 11.67
CA ARG A 107 6.64 -2.45 12.81
C ARG A 107 5.20 -2.77 12.41
N HIS A 108 4.58 -1.94 11.56
CA HIS A 108 3.22 -2.18 11.07
C HIS A 108 3.16 -3.47 10.24
N LYS A 109 4.15 -3.71 9.37
CA LYS A 109 4.24 -4.95 8.57
C LYS A 109 4.27 -6.18 9.46
N LEU A 110 5.08 -6.20 10.52
CA LEU A 110 5.12 -7.31 11.48
C LEU A 110 3.78 -7.52 12.18
N LYS A 111 3.14 -6.43 12.62
CA LYS A 111 1.82 -6.46 13.28
C LYS A 111 0.75 -7.05 12.35
N ILE A 112 0.68 -6.59 11.10
CA ILE A 112 -0.28 -7.06 10.09
C ILE A 112 -0.05 -8.53 9.74
N VAL A 113 1.20 -8.96 9.55
CA VAL A 113 1.54 -10.37 9.26
C VAL A 113 1.16 -11.27 10.44
N LYS A 114 1.45 -10.85 11.68
CA LYS A 114 1.10 -11.60 12.90
C LYS A 114 -0.40 -11.83 13.01
N VAL A 115 -1.19 -10.80 12.78
CA VAL A 115 -2.66 -10.86 12.82
C VAL A 115 -3.20 -11.72 11.66
N SER A 116 -2.68 -11.53 10.45
CA SER A 116 -3.13 -12.29 9.27
C SER A 116 -2.88 -13.80 9.43
N ARG A 117 -1.74 -14.20 10.01
CA ARG A 117 -1.43 -15.62 10.32
C ARG A 117 -2.35 -16.25 11.37
N ARG A 118 -2.90 -15.46 12.30
CA ARG A 118 -3.89 -15.97 13.25
C ARG A 118 -5.22 -16.27 12.55
N ASN A 119 -5.64 -15.39 11.64
CA ASN A 119 -6.86 -15.59 10.85
C ASN A 119 -6.74 -16.74 9.82
N THR A 120 -5.56 -17.07 9.31
CA THR A 120 -5.39 -18.25 8.44
C THR A 120 -5.47 -19.59 9.19
N LYS A 121 -5.33 -19.60 10.51
CA LYS A 121 -5.61 -20.82 11.30
C LYS A 121 -7.11 -21.08 11.46
N THR A 122 -7.95 -20.05 11.24
CA THR A 122 -9.40 -20.14 11.32
C THR A 122 -10.10 -20.14 9.95
N ASN A 123 -9.42 -19.70 8.87
CA ASN A 123 -9.92 -19.71 7.50
C ASN A 123 -8.96 -20.44 6.53
N SER A 124 -9.52 -21.25 5.63
CA SER A 124 -8.83 -22.23 4.78
C SER A 124 -7.90 -21.69 3.66
N TYR A 125 -7.59 -20.39 3.60
CA TYR A 125 -6.80 -19.81 2.49
C TYR A 125 -5.55 -19.04 2.98
N PRO A 126 -4.37 -19.25 2.36
CA PRO A 126 -3.13 -18.62 2.80
C PRO A 126 -3.08 -17.12 2.50
N PHE A 127 -2.27 -16.39 3.27
CA PHE A 127 -2.04 -14.95 3.15
C PHE A 127 -0.68 -14.68 2.48
N MET A 128 -0.65 -13.83 1.44
CA MET A 128 0.59 -13.30 0.85
C MET A 128 0.59 -11.76 0.85
N SER A 129 1.70 -11.16 1.30
CA SER A 129 1.94 -9.72 1.15
C SER A 129 2.65 -9.46 -0.18
N ALA A 130 2.05 -8.68 -1.06
CA ALA A 130 2.73 -8.16 -2.24
C ALA A 130 3.45 -6.85 -1.88
N LEU A 131 4.74 -6.78 -2.25
CA LEU A 131 5.61 -5.60 -2.11
C LEU A 131 5.13 -4.47 -3.01
#